data_AF-A0AA43RLH7-F1
#
_entry.id   AF-A0AA43RLH7-F1
#
_cell.length_a   1.000
_cell.length_b   1.000
_cell.length_c   1.000
_cell.angle_alpha   90.00
_cell.angle_beta   90.00
_cell.angle_gamma   90.00
#
_symmetry.space_group_name_H-M   'P 1'
#
loop_
_entity.id
_entity.type
_entity.pdbx_description
1 polymer ?
#
loop_
_entity_poly.entity_id
_entity_poly.type
_entity_poly.pdbx_seq_one_letter_code
_entity_poly.pdbx_strand_id
1 'polypeptide(L)'
;MEVISKEMQRLLATGSTLRAMFEEGKKMIKQYGAENVFDFSLGNPSTPTPAAMNKSMIDVINNTESMKLHGYMSNAGYDESRQAIAENL
;
A
#
# COMPACT_ATOMS: atom_id res chain seq x y z
N MET A 1 26.13 22.76 -9.93
CA MET A 1 25.95 22.31 -8.53
C MET A 1 24.90 21.20 -8.57
N GLU A 2 25.30 19.94 -8.44
CA GLU A 2 24.33 18.84 -8.36
C GLU A 2 23.64 18.91 -6.98
N VAL A 3 22.32 19.12 -6.98
CA VAL A 3 21.52 19.42 -5.77
C VAL A 3 21.22 18.15 -4.94
N ILE A 4 21.45 16.96 -5.51
CA ILE A 4 21.24 15.65 -4.88
C ILE A 4 22.34 14.65 -5.29
N SER A 5 22.57 13.61 -4.48
CA SER A 5 23.61 12.61 -4.72
C SER A 5 23.39 11.84 -6.03
N LYS A 6 24.48 11.35 -6.64
CA LYS A 6 24.43 10.51 -7.86
C LYS A 6 23.54 9.28 -7.70
N GLU A 7 23.52 8.68 -6.50
CA GLU A 7 22.65 7.53 -6.23
C GLU A 7 21.17 7.92 -6.23
N MET A 8 20.81 9.08 -5.66
CA MET A 8 19.43 9.58 -5.75
C MET A 8 19.03 9.93 -7.17
N GLN A 9 19.94 10.51 -7.96
CA GLN A 9 19.69 10.75 -9.39
C GLN A 9 19.41 9.42 -10.13
N ARG A 10 20.17 8.36 -9.83
CA ARG A 10 19.97 7.02 -10.41
C ARG A 10 18.61 6.43 -10.03
N LEU A 11 18.24 6.48 -8.76
CA LEU A 11 16.95 5.98 -8.26
C LEU A 11 15.75 6.73 -8.85
N LEU A 12 15.89 8.04 -9.08
CA LEU A 12 14.85 8.87 -9.69
C LEU A 12 14.77 8.70 -11.22
N ALA A 13 15.91 8.44 -11.89
CA ALA A 13 15.95 8.24 -13.34
C ALA A 13 15.29 6.93 -13.77
N THR A 14 15.31 5.92 -12.92
CA THR A 14 14.63 4.64 -13.17
C THR A 14 13.17 4.73 -12.76
N GLY A 15 12.32 5.23 -13.66
CA GLY A 15 10.87 5.07 -13.51
C GLY A 15 10.48 3.60 -13.39
N SER A 16 9.39 3.30 -12.68
CA SER A 16 8.91 1.92 -12.55
C SER A 16 8.41 1.41 -13.90
N THR A 17 9.13 0.44 -14.48
CA THR A 17 8.72 -0.28 -15.70
C THR A 17 7.35 -0.94 -15.52
N LEU A 18 7.07 -1.46 -14.32
CA LEU A 18 5.77 -2.01 -13.94
C LEU A 18 4.64 -0.97 -14.07
N ARG A 19 4.89 0.25 -13.58
CA ARG A 19 3.93 1.35 -13.66
C ARG A 19 3.71 1.79 -15.10
N ALA A 20 4.76 1.84 -15.91
CA ALA A 20 4.67 2.16 -17.32
C ALA A 20 3.81 1.12 -18.08
N MET A 21 4.01 -0.17 -17.80
CA MET A 21 3.20 -1.25 -18.38
C MET A 21 1.74 -1.17 -17.96
N PHE A 22 1.45 -0.89 -16.69
CA PHE A 22 0.07 -0.69 -16.22
C PHE A 22 -0.63 0.48 -16.93
N GLU A 23 0.06 1.61 -17.05
CA GLU A 23 -0.51 2.78 -17.74
C GLU A 23 -0.74 2.51 -19.24
N GLU A 24 0.13 1.74 -19.88
CA GLU A 24 -0.06 1.28 -21.26
C GLU A 24 -1.24 0.30 -21.39
N GLY A 25 -1.38 -0.64 -20.45
CA GLY A 25 -2.55 -1.53 -20.35
C GLY A 25 -3.86 -0.75 -20.31
N LYS A 26 -3.94 0.33 -19.52
CA LYS A 26 -5.12 1.21 -19.50
C LYS A 26 -5.40 1.88 -20.85
N LYS A 27 -4.37 2.25 -21.63
CA LYS A 27 -4.58 2.81 -22.97
C LYS A 27 -5.12 1.75 -23.91
N MET A 28 -4.57 0.53 -23.85
CA MET A 28 -5.05 -0.61 -24.63
C MET A 28 -6.49 -0.97 -24.28
N ILE A 29 -6.90 -0.93 -23.01
CA ILE A 29 -8.28 -1.17 -22.57
C ILE A 29 -9.24 -0.17 -23.23
N LYS A 30 -8.85 1.11 -23.30
CA LYS A 30 -9.67 2.14 -23.97
C LYS A 30 -9.82 1.91 -25.48
N GLN A 31 -8.82 1.29 -26.11
CA GLN A 31 -8.80 1.07 -27.56
C GLN A 31 -9.45 -0.25 -27.97
N TYR A 32 -9.26 -1.31 -27.18
CA TYR A 32 -9.59 -2.69 -27.55
C TYR A 32 -10.64 -3.33 -26.64
N GLY A 33 -11.09 -2.68 -25.55
CA GLY A 33 -12.00 -3.26 -24.56
C GLY A 33 -11.26 -4.00 -23.44
N ALA A 34 -11.85 -4.04 -22.24
CA ALA A 34 -11.23 -4.62 -21.06
C ALA A 34 -11.09 -6.15 -21.16
N GLU A 35 -12.03 -6.79 -21.86
CA GLU A 35 -12.07 -8.22 -22.12
C GLU A 35 -10.95 -8.71 -23.05
N ASN A 36 -10.32 -7.80 -23.81
CA ASN A 36 -9.28 -8.12 -24.79
C ASN A 36 -7.86 -7.77 -24.31
N VAL A 37 -7.72 -7.28 -23.07
CA VAL A 37 -6.43 -6.86 -22.51
C VAL A 37 -6.13 -7.65 -21.23
N PHE A 38 -5.11 -8.50 -21.30
CA PHE A 38 -4.66 -9.33 -20.18
C PHE A 38 -3.53 -8.63 -19.42
N ASP A 39 -3.88 -7.69 -18.55
CA ASP A 39 -2.92 -6.94 -17.75
C ASP A 39 -2.48 -7.73 -16.50
N PHE A 40 -1.27 -8.30 -16.55
CA PHE A 40 -0.61 -8.98 -15.43
C PHE A 40 0.51 -8.14 -14.80
N SER A 41 0.49 -6.81 -14.98
CA SER A 41 1.56 -5.93 -14.50
C SER A 41 1.49 -5.68 -12.99
N LEU A 42 0.42 -5.07 -12.46
CA LEU A 42 0.36 -4.71 -11.04
C LEU A 42 -0.05 -5.89 -10.15
N GLY A 43 0.74 -6.15 -9.11
CA GLY A 43 0.44 -7.11 -8.04
C GLY A 43 -0.39 -6.52 -6.89
N ASN A 44 -1.39 -5.68 -7.18
CA ASN A 44 -2.28 -5.17 -6.12
C ASN A 44 -3.22 -6.28 -5.64
N PRO A 45 -3.52 -6.41 -4.34
CA PRO A 45 -4.57 -7.30 -3.86
C PRO A 45 -5.90 -7.00 -4.56
N SER A 46 -6.58 -8.04 -5.04
CA SER A 46 -7.81 -7.92 -5.84
C SER A 46 -9.08 -8.37 -5.12
N THR A 47 -8.94 -9.01 -3.95
CA THR A 47 -10.08 -9.45 -3.13
C THR A 47 -10.44 -8.38 -2.09
N PRO A 48 -11.74 -8.16 -1.81
CA PRO A 48 -12.15 -7.25 -0.75
C PRO A 48 -11.62 -7.72 0.60
N THR A 49 -11.38 -6.76 1.50
CA THR A 49 -11.03 -7.07 2.89
C THR A 49 -12.22 -7.71 3.62
N PRO A 50 -11.99 -8.57 4.63
CA PRO A 50 -13.07 -9.08 5.47
C PRO A 50 -13.85 -7.96 6.15
N ALA A 51 -15.17 -8.11 6.31
CA ALA A 51 -16.02 -7.10 6.96
C ALA A 51 -15.56 -6.71 8.37
N ALA A 52 -14.92 -7.64 9.08
CA ALA A 52 -14.31 -7.42 10.39
C ALA A 52 -13.26 -6.29 10.36
N MET A 53 -12.51 -6.13 9.27
CA MET A 53 -11.48 -5.09 9.16
C MET A 53 -12.09 -3.68 9.29
N ASN A 54 -13.13 -3.40 8.49
CA ASN A 54 -13.81 -2.09 8.53
C ASN A 54 -14.48 -1.84 9.88
N LYS A 55 -15.09 -2.87 10.48
CA LYS A 55 -15.71 -2.76 11.80
C LYS A 55 -14.68 -2.41 12.87
N SER A 56 -13.54 -3.09 12.90
CA SER A 56 -12.47 -2.82 13.88
C SER A 56 -11.87 -1.42 13.70
N MET A 57 -11.67 -0.95 12.46
CA MET A 57 -11.18 0.41 12.23
C MET A 57 -12.15 1.47 12.78
N ILE A 58 -13.45 1.33 12.54
CA ILE A 58 -14.48 2.26 13.06
C ILE A 58 -14.53 2.23 14.58
N ASP A 59 -14.46 1.04 15.18
CA ASP A 59 -14.45 0.87 16.63
C ASP A 59 -13.26 1.58 17.28
N VAL A 60 -12.05 1.35 16.76
CA VAL A 60 -10.82 2.00 17.24
C VAL A 60 -10.92 3.53 17.12
N ILE A 61 -11.43 4.05 16.00
CA ILE A 61 -11.60 5.51 15.79
C ILE A 61 -12.56 6.12 16.82
N ASN A 62 -13.67 5.45 17.13
CA ASN A 62 -14.70 6.00 18.01
C ASN A 62 -14.37 5.82 19.50
N ASN A 63 -13.62 4.77 19.85
CA ASN A 63 -13.46 4.33 21.24
C ASN A 63 -12.04 4.47 21.80
N THR A 64 -11.08 4.94 21.00
CA THR A 64 -9.71 5.19 21.47
C THR A 64 -9.46 6.69 21.63
N GLU A 65 -8.80 7.08 22.72
CA GLU A 65 -8.37 8.47 22.89
C GLU A 65 -7.48 8.91 21.71
N SER A 66 -7.79 10.06 21.11
CA SER A 66 -7.15 10.55 19.88
C SER A 66 -5.62 10.60 19.96
N MET A 67 -5.07 11.12 21.05
CA MET A 67 -3.61 11.20 21.24
C MET A 67 -2.96 9.83 21.43
N LYS A 68 -3.69 8.86 21.99
CA LYS A 68 -3.23 7.47 22.08
C LYS A 68 -3.27 6.78 20.72
N LEU A 69 -4.33 7.01 19.94
CA LEU A 69 -4.51 6.40 18.62
C LEU A 69 -3.52 6.93 17.57
N HIS A 70 -3.36 8.26 17.52
CA HIS A 70 -2.59 8.95 16.49
C HIS A 70 -1.19 9.37 16.94
N GLY A 71 -0.86 9.13 18.21
CA GLY A 71 0.47 9.37 18.77
C GLY A 71 1.49 8.32 18.33
N TYR A 72 2.76 8.63 18.59
CA TYR A 72 3.84 7.67 18.35
C TYR A 72 3.74 6.48 19.30
N MET A 73 3.95 5.30 18.72
CA MET A 73 4.28 4.08 19.46
C MET A 73 5.79 3.95 19.62
N SER A 74 6.23 2.94 20.39
CA SER A 74 7.65 2.59 20.42
C SER A 74 8.16 2.25 19.01
N ASN A 75 9.47 2.36 18.75
CA ASN A 75 10.03 1.98 17.45
C ASN A 75 9.74 0.51 17.07
N ALA A 76 9.53 -0.35 18.05
CA ALA A 76 9.18 -1.75 17.84
C ALA A 76 7.68 -1.97 17.53
N GLY A 77 6.84 -0.95 17.72
CA GLY A 77 5.39 -1.04 17.64
C GLY A 77 4.70 -1.06 19.02
N TYR A 78 3.37 -1.25 19.03
CA TYR A 78 2.60 -1.48 20.25
C TYR A 78 2.87 -2.88 20.82
N ASP A 79 3.02 -2.98 22.14
CA ASP A 79 3.31 -4.24 22.83
C ASP A 79 2.15 -5.22 22.65
N GLU A 80 0.91 -4.73 22.78
CA GLU A 80 -0.32 -5.49 22.56
C GLU A 80 -0.41 -6.07 21.14
N SER A 81 0.00 -5.33 20.11
CA SER A 81 0.00 -5.83 18.72
C SER A 81 1.02 -6.95 18.53
N ARG A 82 2.22 -6.78 19.11
CA ARG A 82 3.28 -7.80 19.01
C ARG A 82 2.89 -9.09 19.73
N GLN A 83 2.30 -8.97 20.92
CA GLN A 83 1.81 -10.11 21.69
C GLN A 83 0.69 -10.84 20.95
N ALA A 84 -0.30 -10.13 20.41
CA ALA A 84 -1.42 -10.74 19.68
C ALA A 84 -0.96 -11.49 18.41
N ILE A 85 0.05 -10.96 17.70
CA ILE A 85 0.66 -11.68 16.57
C ILE A 85 1.40 -12.92 17.08
N ALA A 86 2.20 -12.80 18.14
CA ALA A 86 2.97 -13.92 18.70
C ALA A 86 2.08 -15.09 19.16
N GLU A 87 0.88 -14.81 19.68
CA GLU A 87 -0.10 -15.83 20.07
C GLU A 87 -0.79 -16.52 18.88
N ASN A 88 -0.68 -15.95 17.67
CA ASN A 88 -1.32 -16.45 16.45
C ASN A 88 -0.35 -17.13 15.47
N LEU A 89 0.95 -17.15 15.79
CA LEU A 89 2.00 -17.85 15.02
C LEU A 89 2.12 -19.32 15.42
#